data_AF-A0A6G1R821-F1
#
_entry.id   AF-A0A6G1R821-F1
#
_cell.length_a   1.000
_cell.length_b   1.000
_cell.length_c   1.000
_cell.angle_alpha   90.00
_cell.angle_beta   90.00
_cell.angle_gamma   90.00
#
_symmetry.space_group_name_H-M   'P 1'
#
loop_
_entity.id
_entity.type
_entity.pdbx_description
1 polymer ?
#
loop_
_entity_poly.entity_id
_entity_poly.type
_entity_poly.pdbx_seq_one_letter_code
_entity_poly.pdbx_strand_id
1 'polypeptide(L)'
;SSERVVRRFEVPGVSNYTALLLSPDGGTLYLGARELLIAVNTSHFGPGAPARRLPWGADEEKKRQCVFKGKDPQRDCHNYVKMLLQLNSTHLYTCGTCAFSPA
;
A
#
# COMPACT_ATOMS: atom_id res chain seq x y z
N SER A 1 16.94 13.91 26.35
CA SER A 1 16.51 13.13 25.18
C SER A 1 14.99 13.06 25.23
N SER A 2 14.28 13.74 24.34
CA SER A 2 12.81 13.63 24.30
C SER A 2 12.44 12.22 23.83
N GLU A 3 11.70 11.49 24.65
CA GLU A 3 11.22 10.15 24.34
C GLU A 3 10.38 10.16 23.06
N ARG A 4 10.74 9.31 22.07
CA ARG A 4 9.99 9.20 20.82
C ARG A 4 8.73 8.37 21.06
N VAL A 5 7.56 9.00 21.01
CA VAL A 5 6.27 8.32 21.15
C VAL A 5 6.03 7.39 19.97
N VAL A 6 5.81 6.10 20.25
CA VAL A 6 5.43 5.10 19.24
C VAL A 6 3.92 5.08 19.08
N ARG A 7 3.44 5.05 17.84
CA ARG A 7 2.00 5.01 17.52
C ARG A 7 1.70 3.90 16.51
N ARG A 8 0.51 3.31 16.63
CA ARG A 8 -0.01 2.32 15.68
C ARG A 8 -0.91 3.00 14.65
N PHE A 9 -0.81 2.58 13.40
CA PHE A 9 -1.73 2.93 12.33
C PHE A 9 -2.29 1.65 11.71
N GLU A 10 -3.58 1.64 11.44
CA GLU A 10 -4.24 0.56 10.74
C GLU A 10 -5.47 1.07 9.99
N VAL A 11 -5.75 0.44 8.86
CA VAL A 11 -7.02 0.59 8.13
C VAL A 11 -7.81 -0.70 8.30
N PRO A 12 -9.09 -0.64 8.76
CA PRO A 12 -9.92 -1.83 8.89
C PRO A 12 -10.01 -2.63 7.59
N GLY A 13 -9.83 -3.94 7.67
CA GLY A 13 -9.89 -4.86 6.52
C GLY A 13 -8.66 -4.83 5.61
N VAL A 14 -7.63 -4.06 5.92
CA VAL A 14 -6.41 -3.97 5.10
C VAL A 14 -5.24 -4.65 5.80
N SER A 15 -4.54 -5.50 5.05
CA SER A 15 -3.38 -6.25 5.51
C SER A 15 -2.18 -6.04 4.59
N ASN A 16 -1.02 -6.56 4.99
CA ASN A 16 0.20 -6.61 4.19
C ASN A 16 0.75 -5.24 3.74
N TYR A 17 0.87 -4.31 4.68
CA TYR A 17 1.67 -3.09 4.52
C TYR A 17 3.13 -3.49 4.27
N THR A 18 3.58 -3.44 3.01
CA THR A 18 4.89 -3.97 2.59
C THR A 18 5.79 -2.96 1.88
N ALA A 19 5.27 -1.79 1.53
CA ALA A 19 6.05 -0.68 0.99
C ALA A 19 5.78 0.59 1.80
N LEU A 20 6.83 1.33 2.13
CA LEU A 20 6.73 2.61 2.85
C LEU A 20 7.63 3.64 2.15
N LEU A 21 7.14 4.87 2.04
CA LEU A 21 7.92 6.01 1.55
C LEU A 21 7.51 7.26 2.31
N LEU A 22 8.46 7.89 3.01
CA LEU A 22 8.26 9.21 3.63
C LEU A 22 8.58 10.28 2.60
N SER A 23 7.71 11.29 2.47
CA SER A 23 7.98 12.45 1.61
C SER A 23 9.22 13.22 2.09
N PRO A 24 9.96 13.93 1.21
CA PRO A 24 11.17 14.67 1.60
C PRO A 24 10.95 15.72 2.68
N ASP A 25 9.77 16.34 2.72
CA ASP A 25 9.36 17.31 3.75
C ASP A 25 8.92 16.64 5.07
N GLY A 26 8.86 15.31 5.11
CA GLY A 26 8.43 14.52 6.25
C GLY A 26 6.93 14.61 6.56
N GLY A 27 6.14 15.36 5.77
CA GLY A 27 4.73 15.63 6.06
C GLY A 27 3.77 14.50 5.69
N THR A 28 4.16 13.63 4.75
CA THR A 28 3.32 12.54 4.24
C THR A 28 4.07 11.22 4.26
N LEU A 29 3.47 10.21 4.87
CA LEU A 29 3.91 8.82 4.76
C LEU A 29 3.00 8.08 3.77
N TYR A 30 3.60 7.56 2.70
CA TYR A 30 2.93 6.68 1.74
C TYR A 30 3.13 5.23 2.13
N LEU A 31 2.05 4.45 2.08
CA LEU A 31 2.02 3.04 2.46
C LEU A 31 1.41 2.23 1.32
N GLY A 32 2.15 1.23 0.85
CA GLY A 32 1.66 0.21 -0.07
C GLY A 32 1.22 -1.03 0.71
N ALA A 33 -0.02 -1.46 0.49
CA ALA A 33 -0.63 -2.62 1.13
C ALA A 33 -1.22 -3.59 0.09
N ARG A 34 -1.94 -4.63 0.55
CA ARG A 34 -2.75 -5.48 -0.32
C ARG A 34 -3.93 -4.66 -0.88
N GLU A 35 -4.01 -4.59 -2.21
CA GLU A 35 -5.05 -3.95 -3.01
C GLU A 35 -5.22 -2.44 -2.76
N LEU A 36 -4.27 -1.80 -2.07
CA LEU A 36 -4.45 -0.44 -1.58
C LEU A 36 -3.12 0.34 -1.50
N LEU A 37 -3.16 1.57 -1.99
CA LEU A 37 -2.16 2.60 -1.71
C LEU A 37 -2.75 3.66 -0.77
N ILE A 38 -1.98 4.07 0.23
CA ILE A 38 -2.44 4.97 1.29
C ILE A 38 -1.46 6.13 1.42
N ALA A 39 -1.96 7.34 1.63
CA ALA A 39 -1.17 8.49 2.05
C ALA A 39 -1.72 9.03 3.39
N VAL A 40 -0.85 9.15 4.39
CA VAL A 40 -1.21 9.66 5.72
C VAL A 40 -0.36 10.86 6.09
N ASN A 41 -0.97 11.83 6.78
CA ASN A 41 -0.26 12.97 7.34
C ASN A 41 0.48 12.53 8.61
N THR A 42 1.78 12.77 8.68
CA THR A 42 2.64 12.33 9.79
C THR A 42 2.37 13.05 11.10
N SER A 43 1.83 14.28 11.06
CA SER A 43 1.39 15.04 12.25
C SER A 43 0.14 14.43 12.89
N HIS A 44 -0.63 13.64 12.14
CA HIS A 44 -1.88 13.02 12.59
C HIS A 44 -1.81 11.50 12.50
N PHE A 45 -0.69 10.89 12.87
CA PHE A 45 -0.52 9.44 12.84
C PHE A 45 -1.16 8.77 14.07
N GLY A 46 -2.04 7.79 13.84
CA GLY A 46 -2.73 7.05 14.91
C GLY A 46 -3.91 6.21 14.41
N PRO A 47 -4.59 5.47 15.30
CA PRO A 47 -5.82 4.75 14.96
C PRO A 47 -6.90 5.72 14.51
N GLY A 48 -7.57 5.43 13.39
CA GLY A 48 -8.61 6.31 12.84
C GLY A 48 -8.10 7.60 12.20
N ALA A 49 -6.79 7.75 12.02
CA ALA A 49 -6.20 8.89 11.34
C ALA A 49 -6.80 9.08 9.93
N PRO A 50 -7.09 10.34 9.53
CA PRO A 50 -7.45 10.64 8.15
C PRO A 50 -6.37 10.15 7.19
N ALA A 51 -6.79 9.37 6.20
CA ALA A 51 -5.90 8.77 5.22
C ALA A 51 -6.53 8.89 3.84
N ARG A 52 -5.75 9.35 2.85
CA ARG A 52 -6.15 9.25 1.45
C ARG A 52 -5.91 7.83 0.99
N ARG A 53 -6.92 7.23 0.36
CA ARG A 53 -6.94 5.83 -0.06
C ARG A 53 -7.10 5.76 -1.56
N LEU A 54 -6.24 5.00 -2.22
CA LEU A 54 -6.33 4.68 -3.63
C LEU A 54 -6.45 3.16 -3.74
N PRO A 55 -7.67 2.61 -3.88
CA PRO A 55 -7.87 1.21 -4.20
C PRO A 55 -7.12 0.87 -5.49
N TRP A 56 -6.28 -0.14 -5.43
CA TRP A 56 -5.46 -0.55 -6.56
C TRP A 56 -5.37 -2.07 -6.59
N GLY A 57 -6.53 -2.67 -6.81
CA GLY A 57 -6.67 -4.11 -6.88
C GLY A 57 -6.25 -4.71 -8.21
N ALA A 58 -6.00 -6.02 -8.23
CA ALA A 58 -5.99 -6.74 -9.49
C ALA A 58 -7.42 -6.79 -10.07
N ASP A 59 -7.56 -6.62 -11.38
CA ASP A 59 -8.85 -6.81 -12.03
C ASP A 59 -9.32 -8.27 -11.94
N GLU A 60 -10.63 -8.49 -12.06
CA GLU A 60 -11.22 -9.82 -11.87
C GLU A 60 -10.75 -10.84 -12.90
N GLU A 61 -10.37 -10.40 -14.09
CA GLU A 61 -9.85 -11.29 -15.13
C GLU A 61 -8.46 -11.82 -14.75
N LYS A 62 -7.55 -10.96 -14.30
CA LYS A 62 -6.24 -11.37 -13.78
C LYS A 62 -6.37 -12.27 -12.56
N LYS A 63 -7.32 -12.00 -11.66
CA LYS A 63 -7.60 -12.89 -10.52
C LYS A 63 -8.03 -14.27 -10.99
N ARG A 64 -8.97 -14.36 -11.94
CA ARG A 64 -9.41 -15.65 -12.53
C ARG A 64 -8.26 -16.39 -13.19
N GLN A 65 -7.43 -15.70 -13.97
CA GLN A 65 -6.25 -16.30 -14.60
C GLN A 65 -5.22 -16.79 -13.58
N CYS A 66 -4.99 -16.03 -12.51
CA CYS A 66 -4.13 -16.43 -11.41
C CYS A 66 -4.64 -17.73 -10.74
N VAL A 67 -5.93 -17.81 -10.45
CA VAL A 67 -6.56 -19.01 -9.88
C VAL A 67 -6.50 -20.19 -10.85
N PHE A 68 -6.76 -19.96 -12.13
CA PHE A 68 -6.66 -20.98 -13.18
C PHE A 68 -5.24 -21.58 -13.27
N LYS A 69 -4.21 -20.78 -12.97
CA LYS A 69 -2.81 -21.23 -12.85
C LYS A 69 -2.49 -21.94 -11.52
N GLY A 70 -3.49 -22.24 -10.69
CA GLY A 70 -3.36 -23.01 -9.45
C GLY A 70 -2.89 -22.22 -8.24
N LYS A 71 -3.05 -20.88 -8.23
CA LYS A 71 -2.68 -20.04 -7.09
C LYS A 71 -3.84 -19.87 -6.10
N ASP A 72 -3.51 -19.61 -4.83
CA ASP A 72 -4.51 -19.41 -3.77
C ASP A 72 -5.31 -18.11 -4.02
N PRO A 73 -6.66 -18.19 -4.18
CA PRO A 73 -7.48 -17.01 -4.44
C PRO A 73 -7.50 -16.00 -3.28
N GLN A 74 -7.32 -16.43 -2.04
CA GLN A 74 -7.38 -15.57 -0.85
C GLN A 74 -6.04 -14.92 -0.54
N ARG A 75 -4.94 -15.59 -0.87
CA ARG A 75 -3.58 -15.11 -0.55
C ARG A 75 -2.84 -14.60 -1.78
N ASP A 76 -2.83 -15.35 -2.87
CA ASP A 76 -1.85 -15.16 -3.94
C ASP A 76 -2.40 -14.27 -5.06
N CYS A 77 -3.71 -14.34 -5.34
CA CYS A 77 -4.34 -13.64 -6.47
C CYS A 77 -4.78 -12.22 -6.15
N HIS A 78 -3.89 -11.46 -5.51
CA HIS A 78 -4.10 -10.06 -5.20
C HIS A 78 -2.96 -9.18 -5.72
N ASN A 79 -3.23 -7.89 -5.83
CA ASN A 79 -2.19 -6.90 -6.00
C ASN A 79 -1.59 -6.54 -4.64
N TYR A 80 -0.32 -6.85 -4.44
CA TYR A 80 0.47 -6.38 -3.31
C TYR A 80 1.38 -5.27 -3.82
N VAL A 81 1.20 -4.04 -3.33
CA VAL A 81 2.10 -2.93 -3.66
C VAL A 81 3.47 -3.22 -3.05
N LYS A 82 4.51 -3.29 -3.89
CA LYS A 82 5.88 -3.67 -3.48
C LYS A 82 6.90 -2.55 -3.62
N MET A 83 6.68 -1.64 -4.56
CA MET A 83 7.61 -0.54 -4.80
C MET A 83 6.88 0.77 -4.64
N LEU A 84 7.49 1.69 -3.90
CA LEU A 84 7.11 3.09 -3.81
C LEU A 84 8.36 3.93 -3.88
N LEU A 85 8.50 4.66 -4.97
CA LEU A 85 9.64 5.52 -5.24
C LEU A 85 9.16 6.93 -5.51
N GLN A 86 9.92 7.91 -5.06
CA GLN A 86 9.70 9.27 -5.50
C GLN A 86 10.22 9.43 -6.92
N LEU A 87 9.34 9.79 -7.86
CA LEU A 87 9.75 10.08 -9.23
C LEU A 87 10.18 11.54 -9.37
N ASN A 88 9.40 12.45 -8.78
CA ASN A 88 9.70 13.88 -8.72
C ASN A 88 8.93 14.54 -7.55
N SER A 89 8.82 15.87 -7.55
CA SER A 89 8.13 16.62 -6.49
C SER A 89 6.62 16.37 -6.41
N THR A 90 5.98 15.88 -7.47
CA THR A 90 4.52 15.71 -7.55
C THR A 90 4.08 14.27 -7.79
N HIS A 91 4.97 13.39 -8.25
CA HIS A 91 4.64 12.03 -8.66
C HIS A 91 5.46 10.99 -7.91
N LEU A 92 4.81 9.85 -7.66
CA LEU A 92 5.43 8.62 -7.20
C LEU A 92 5.44 7.60 -8.34
N TYR A 93 6.50 6.80 -8.41
CA TYR A 93 6.55 5.59 -9.21
C TYR A 93 6.25 4.39 -8.32
N THR A 94 5.33 3.54 -8.75
CA THR A 94 4.82 2.45 -7.92
C THR A 94 4.53 1.21 -8.74
N CYS A 95 4.79 0.03 -8.16
CA CYS A 95 4.50 -1.26 -8.79
C CYS A 95 3.95 -2.25 -7.75
N GLY A 96 3.22 -3.25 -8.24
CA GLY A 96 2.70 -4.33 -7.41
C GLY A 96 2.60 -5.65 -8.16
N THR A 97 2.27 -6.71 -7.44
CA THR A 97 2.23 -8.08 -7.97
C THR A 97 1.09 -8.33 -8.95
N CYS A 98 0.01 -7.53 -8.86
CA CYS A 98 -1.21 -7.60 -9.67
C CYS A 98 -1.64 -9.05 -10.01
N ALA A 99 -1.89 -9.86 -8.98
CA ALA A 99 -2.26 -11.28 -9.11
C ALA A 99 -1.30 -12.12 -9.97
N PHE A 100 0.01 -12.04 -9.69
CA PHE A 100 1.07 -12.70 -10.48
C PHE A 100 1.12 -12.24 -11.95
N SER A 101 0.66 -11.03 -12.24
CA SER A 101 0.76 -10.38 -13.55
C SER A 101 1.19 -8.92 -13.37
N PRO A 102 2.43 -8.66 -12.91
CA PRO A 102 2.92 -7.30 -12.67
C PRO A 102 2.68 -6.40 -13.89
N ALA A 103 2.27 -5.16 -13.63
CA ALA A 103 2.01 -4.11 -14.60
C ALA A 103 2.84 -2.87 -14.26
#